data_AF-A0A2H3C4P7-F1
#
_entry.id   AF-A0A2H3C4P7-F1
#
_cell.length_a   1.000
_cell.length_b   1.000
_cell.length_c   1.000
_cell.angle_alpha   90.00
_cell.angle_beta   90.00
_cell.angle_gamma   90.00
#
_symmetry.space_group_name_H-M   'P 1'
#
loop_
_entity.id
_entity.type
_entity.pdbx_description
1 polymer ?
#
loop_
_entity_poly.entity_id
_entity_poly.type
_entity_poly.pdbx_seq_one_letter_code
_entity_poly.pdbx_strand_id
1 'polypeptide(L)'
;MSSANEYCCSITPEPYEPAPTPFKLTFEEYKVLVSAHEEWKVAKGKEAHEEKLRMDQEAQKAKVEALRQAAEKKKEDEWLAEEKWLADEKELQYLAEVKQQKEAVEKKKHNDLKKKKEKKKLRKDKERGTDGDTEREKSEASKEKALKRLKEKQDSKWKATVPAGPKRKHATKSSSMVADSDKEGMPGPSKKMRTEISGPAEGEEEFGGNKHCMWCRLDGVQCFACPASKKSAWGHTCSHYRTKKAMCSFNKGMSSTMAVCSEEVLEVLEKLTCTVETLTNKVDVLTGQVVNLWSHVDDLVNDFQSKEINSLEELISNMEEWQASCMELKDLEGVNSETL
;
A
#
# COMPACT_ATOMS: atom_id res chain seq x y z
N MET A 1 15.58 12.41 49.65
CA MET A 1 15.08 13.62 50.33
C MET A 1 13.64 13.33 50.71
N SER A 2 13.39 13.00 51.98
CA SER A 2 12.07 12.61 52.48
C SER A 2 11.25 13.86 52.76
N SER A 3 10.10 14.02 52.10
CA SER A 3 9.15 15.10 52.38
C SER A 3 8.38 14.76 53.66
N ALA A 4 8.54 15.59 54.68
CA ALA A 4 7.71 15.56 55.88
C ALA A 4 6.29 15.98 55.49
N ASN A 5 5.35 15.03 55.47
CA ASN A 5 3.93 15.33 55.36
C ASN A 5 3.46 15.81 56.74
N GLU A 6 3.37 17.13 56.90
CA GLU A 6 2.70 17.76 58.05
C GLU A 6 1.23 17.32 58.06
N TYR A 7 0.90 16.42 58.97
CA TYR A 7 -0.48 16.12 59.31
C TYR A 7 -1.08 17.34 60.02
N CYS A 8 -1.87 18.14 59.31
CA CYS A 8 -2.68 19.21 59.88
C CYS A 8 -3.79 18.60 60.76
N CYS A 9 -3.46 18.33 62.03
CA CYS A 9 -4.43 17.98 63.07
C CYS A 9 -5.10 19.26 63.61
N SER A 10 -6.08 19.82 62.89
CA SER A 10 -7.03 20.80 63.47
C SER A 10 -8.14 21.18 62.49
N ILE A 11 -9.01 20.22 62.20
CA ILE A 11 -10.40 20.55 61.90
C ILE A 11 -11.21 19.88 62.99
N THR A 12 -11.53 20.65 64.04
CA THR A 12 -12.59 20.28 64.97
C THR A 12 -13.87 20.23 64.11
N PRO A 13 -14.47 19.05 63.86
CA PRO A 13 -15.69 19.00 63.08
C PRO A 13 -16.71 19.88 63.80
N GLU A 14 -17.31 20.82 63.08
CA GLU A 14 -18.43 21.59 63.59
C GLU A 14 -19.46 20.59 64.15
N PRO A 15 -20.10 20.90 65.31
CA PRO A 15 -21.14 20.06 65.86
C PRO A 15 -22.16 19.79 64.77
N TYR A 16 -22.36 18.52 64.43
CA TYR A 16 -23.35 18.12 63.45
C TYR A 16 -24.70 18.70 63.87
N GLU A 17 -25.15 19.75 63.19
CA GLU A 17 -26.50 20.25 63.39
C GLU A 17 -27.45 19.10 63.03
N PRO A 18 -28.26 18.61 63.99
CA PRO A 18 -29.18 17.52 63.71
C PRO A 18 -30.05 17.93 62.54
N ALA A 19 -29.97 17.18 61.45
CA ALA A 19 -30.83 17.40 60.30
C ALA A 19 -32.28 17.51 60.80
N PRO A 20 -33.03 18.56 60.39
CA PRO A 20 -34.36 18.81 60.91
C PRO A 20 -35.17 17.53 60.82
N THR A 21 -35.61 17.05 61.98
CA THR A 21 -36.36 15.80 62.08
C THR A 21 -37.54 15.90 61.12
N PRO A 22 -37.65 15.01 60.13
CA PRO A 22 -38.72 15.10 59.16
C PRO A 22 -40.05 15.14 59.94
N PHE A 23 -40.93 16.04 59.52
CA PHE A 23 -42.29 16.17 60.07
C PHE A 23 -42.89 14.78 60.29
N LYS A 24 -43.69 14.61 61.34
CA LYS A 24 -44.30 13.33 61.77
C LYS A 24 -45.08 12.66 60.64
N LEU A 25 -44.35 11.98 59.75
CA LEU A 25 -44.89 11.15 58.69
C LEU A 25 -45.41 9.89 59.36
N THR A 26 -46.65 9.54 59.05
CA THR A 26 -47.22 8.26 59.39
C THR A 26 -46.47 7.15 58.63
N PHE A 27 -46.52 5.93 59.16
CA PHE A 27 -45.86 4.77 58.54
C PHE A 27 -46.29 4.55 57.08
N GLU A 28 -47.55 4.80 56.76
CA GLU A 28 -48.06 4.67 55.40
C GLU A 28 -47.48 5.74 54.45
N GLU A 29 -47.33 6.98 54.90
CA GLU A 29 -46.70 8.04 54.10
C GLU A 29 -45.22 7.73 53.81
N TYR A 30 -44.50 7.14 54.78
CA TYR A 30 -43.13 6.68 54.56
C TYR A 30 -43.06 5.59 53.49
N LYS A 31 -43.97 4.61 53.53
CA LYS A 31 -44.00 3.52 52.54
C LYS A 31 -44.26 4.02 51.12
N VAL A 32 -45.14 5.03 50.97
CA VAL A 32 -45.38 5.69 49.69
C VAL A 32 -44.13 6.41 49.19
N LEU A 33 -43.42 7.14 50.06
CA LEU A 33 -42.17 7.82 49.70
C LEU A 33 -41.06 6.85 49.27
N VAL A 34 -40.90 5.72 49.97
CA VAL A 34 -39.92 4.69 49.57
C VAL A 34 -40.27 4.08 48.22
N SER A 35 -41.55 3.78 47.99
CA SER A 35 -41.99 3.20 46.71
C SER A 35 -41.78 4.18 45.55
N ALA A 36 -42.16 5.45 45.74
CA ALA A 36 -41.94 6.52 44.76
C ALA A 36 -40.44 6.76 44.48
N HIS A 37 -39.59 6.64 45.49
CA HIS A 37 -38.14 6.77 45.33
C HIS A 37 -37.52 5.63 44.52
N GLU A 38 -37.97 4.39 44.73
CA GLU A 38 -37.52 3.25 43.92
C GLU A 38 -38.03 3.35 42.46
N GLU A 39 -39.26 3.76 42.24
CA GLU A 39 -39.78 4.04 40.89
C GLU A 39 -38.98 5.14 40.19
N TRP A 40 -38.64 6.22 40.91
CA TRP A 40 -37.81 7.31 40.38
C TRP A 40 -36.41 6.83 40.00
N LYS A 41 -35.76 5.97 40.81
CA LYS A 41 -34.46 5.36 40.46
C LYS A 41 -34.55 4.52 39.19
N VAL A 42 -35.60 3.71 39.06
CA VAL A 42 -35.81 2.88 37.87
C VAL A 42 -36.04 3.77 36.64
N ALA A 43 -36.84 4.83 36.77
CA ALA A 43 -37.05 5.80 35.69
C ALA A 43 -35.75 6.49 35.27
N LYS A 44 -34.92 6.93 36.24
CA LYS A 44 -33.61 7.54 35.96
C LYS A 44 -32.62 6.57 35.31
N GLY A 45 -32.65 5.30 35.71
CA GLY A 45 -31.84 4.25 35.08
C GLY A 45 -32.21 4.03 33.61
N LYS A 46 -33.51 4.06 33.28
CA LYS A 46 -33.99 3.95 31.89
C LYS A 46 -33.59 5.16 31.05
N GLU A 47 -33.79 6.37 31.56
CA GLU A 47 -33.41 7.62 30.89
C GLU A 47 -31.90 7.64 30.57
N ALA A 48 -31.05 7.28 31.54
CA ALA A 48 -29.60 7.22 31.33
C ALA A 48 -29.18 6.15 30.29
N HIS A 49 -29.90 5.03 30.24
CA HIS A 49 -29.65 3.98 29.25
C HIS A 49 -30.04 4.41 27.83
N GLU A 50 -31.21 5.06 27.67
CA GLU A 50 -31.67 5.60 26.40
C GLU A 50 -30.74 6.71 25.88
N GLU A 51 -30.29 7.60 26.76
CA GLU A 51 -29.30 8.63 26.40
C GLU A 51 -27.98 8.01 25.95
N LYS A 52 -27.50 6.98 26.65
CA LYS A 52 -26.30 6.24 26.23
C LYS A 52 -26.47 5.62 24.84
N LEU A 53 -27.61 4.97 24.58
CA LEU A 53 -27.90 4.36 23.29
C LEU A 53 -27.92 5.40 22.16
N ARG A 54 -28.51 6.57 22.41
CA ARG A 54 -28.53 7.69 21.46
C ARG A 54 -27.12 8.16 21.13
N MET A 55 -26.26 8.33 22.15
CA MET A 55 -24.86 8.73 21.96
C MET A 55 -24.07 7.69 21.15
N ASP A 56 -24.28 6.40 21.41
CA ASP A 56 -23.62 5.32 20.66
C ASP A 56 -24.08 5.29 19.19
N GLN A 57 -25.37 5.51 18.94
CA GLN A 57 -25.92 5.63 17.58
C GLN A 57 -25.36 6.84 16.83
N GLU A 58 -25.30 8.00 17.47
CA GLU A 58 -24.70 9.21 16.89
C GLU A 58 -23.21 9.01 16.58
N ALA A 59 -22.46 8.36 17.48
CA ALA A 59 -21.06 8.03 17.26
C ALA A 59 -20.87 7.05 16.08
N GLN A 60 -21.74 6.05 15.95
CA GLN A 60 -21.72 5.13 14.80
C GLN A 60 -22.05 5.86 13.49
N LYS A 61 -23.05 6.73 13.49
CA LYS A 61 -23.41 7.54 12.32
C LYS A 61 -22.26 8.45 11.89
N ALA A 62 -21.61 9.14 12.84
CA ALA A 62 -20.44 9.96 12.57
C ALA A 62 -19.26 9.14 12.00
N LYS A 63 -19.05 7.91 12.50
CA LYS A 63 -18.02 7.01 11.98
C LYS A 63 -18.29 6.58 10.53
N VAL A 64 -19.54 6.25 10.20
CA VAL A 64 -19.94 5.89 8.82
C VAL A 64 -19.78 7.08 7.88
N GLU A 65 -20.18 8.28 8.32
CA GLU A 65 -20.02 9.50 7.54
C GLU A 65 -18.54 9.85 7.29
N ALA A 66 -17.69 9.71 8.31
CA ALA A 66 -16.24 9.89 8.16
C ALA A 66 -15.61 8.90 7.17
N LEU A 67 -16.04 7.64 7.17
CA LEU A 67 -15.58 6.64 6.20
C LEU A 67 -16.03 6.97 4.77
N ARG A 68 -17.26 7.47 4.60
CA ARG A 68 -17.77 7.91 3.30
C ARG A 68 -16.94 9.08 2.76
N GLN A 69 -16.71 10.11 3.57
CA GLN A 69 -15.88 11.26 3.18
C GLN A 69 -14.44 10.84 2.82
N ALA A 70 -13.86 9.89 3.57
CA ALA A 70 -12.54 9.36 3.26
C ALA A 70 -12.51 8.59 1.92
N ALA A 71 -13.57 7.84 1.62
CA ALA A 71 -13.70 7.12 0.35
C ALA A 71 -13.88 8.07 -0.84
N GLU A 72 -14.69 9.12 -0.70
CA GLU A 72 -14.86 10.17 -1.71
C GLU A 72 -13.55 10.90 -1.98
N LYS A 73 -12.83 11.32 -0.93
CA LYS A 73 -11.51 11.94 -1.07
C LYS A 73 -10.49 11.03 -1.76
N LYS A 74 -10.49 9.73 -1.44
CA LYS A 74 -9.60 8.76 -2.10
C LYS A 74 -9.89 8.66 -3.60
N LYS A 75 -11.16 8.71 -4.01
CA LYS A 75 -11.56 8.71 -5.43
C LYS A 75 -11.12 9.99 -6.13
N GLU A 76 -11.22 11.14 -5.47
CA GLU A 76 -10.71 12.41 -6.01
C GLU A 76 -9.20 12.39 -6.22
N ASP A 77 -8.45 11.89 -5.23
CA ASP A 77 -6.99 11.75 -5.32
C ASP A 77 -6.57 10.77 -6.44
N GLU A 78 -7.31 9.67 -6.62
CA GLU A 78 -7.10 8.69 -7.69
C GLU A 78 -7.39 9.29 -9.08
N TRP A 79 -8.48 10.04 -9.22
CA TRP A 79 -8.81 10.75 -10.45
C TRP A 79 -7.76 11.80 -10.82
N LEU A 80 -7.28 12.58 -9.84
CA LEU A 80 -6.20 13.55 -10.05
C LEU A 80 -4.88 12.87 -10.48
N ALA A 81 -4.59 11.68 -9.94
CA ALA A 81 -3.42 10.91 -10.34
C ALA A 81 -3.53 10.38 -11.78
N GLU A 82 -4.72 9.94 -12.18
CA GLU A 82 -5.01 9.50 -13.56
C GLU A 82 -4.92 10.66 -14.57
N GLU A 83 -5.48 11.83 -14.24
CA GLU A 83 -5.38 13.04 -15.07
C GLU A 83 -3.92 13.45 -15.28
N LYS A 84 -3.11 13.41 -14.21
CA LYS A 84 -1.68 13.70 -14.30
C LYS A 84 -0.94 12.69 -15.18
N TRP A 85 -1.24 11.40 -15.05
CA TRP A 85 -0.62 10.36 -15.87
C TRP A 85 -0.95 10.54 -17.36
N LEU A 86 -2.20 10.88 -17.69
CA LEU A 86 -2.61 11.20 -19.05
C LEU A 86 -1.92 12.44 -19.61
N ALA A 87 -1.66 13.46 -18.77
CA ALA A 87 -0.91 14.64 -19.17
C ALA A 87 0.56 14.29 -19.51
N ASP A 88 1.21 13.51 -18.65
CA ASP A 88 2.59 13.04 -18.85
C ASP A 88 2.70 12.16 -20.12
N GLU A 89 1.72 11.29 -20.39
CA GLU A 89 1.67 10.48 -21.60
C GLU A 89 1.55 11.33 -22.88
N LYS A 90 0.68 12.34 -22.86
CA LYS A 90 0.54 13.29 -23.98
C LYS A 90 1.83 14.08 -24.21
N GLU A 91 2.53 14.48 -23.15
CA GLU A 91 3.82 15.15 -23.27
C GLU A 91 4.87 14.23 -23.94
N LEU A 92 4.92 12.95 -23.56
CA LEU A 92 5.79 11.97 -24.18
C LEU A 92 5.47 11.75 -25.67
N GLN A 93 4.19 11.69 -26.03
CA GLN A 93 3.77 11.58 -27.43
C GLN A 93 4.23 12.81 -28.23
N TYR A 94 4.03 14.01 -27.72
CA TYR A 94 4.49 15.25 -28.35
C TYR A 94 6.01 15.26 -28.54
N LEU A 95 6.78 14.85 -27.53
CA LEU A 95 8.24 14.76 -27.63
C LEU A 95 8.69 13.73 -28.69
N ALA A 96 7.98 12.61 -28.81
CA ALA A 96 8.24 11.60 -29.84
C ALA A 96 8.00 12.14 -31.25
N GLU A 97 6.89 12.87 -31.46
CA GLU A 97 6.59 13.52 -32.74
C GLU A 97 7.64 14.58 -33.11
N VAL A 98 8.01 15.44 -32.15
CA VAL A 98 9.07 16.46 -32.36
C VAL A 98 10.40 15.79 -32.74
N LYS A 99 10.73 14.64 -32.13
CA LYS A 99 11.93 13.88 -32.47
C LYS A 99 11.85 13.30 -33.89
N GLN A 100 10.72 12.71 -34.28
CA GLN A 100 10.52 12.20 -35.64
C GLN A 100 10.62 13.29 -36.69
N GLN A 101 10.06 14.48 -36.44
CA GLN A 101 10.18 15.62 -37.33
C GLN A 101 11.63 16.09 -37.50
N LYS A 102 12.40 16.16 -36.40
CA LYS A 102 13.84 16.50 -36.45
C LYS A 102 14.63 15.48 -37.29
N GLU A 103 14.41 14.19 -37.07
CA GLU A 103 15.07 13.14 -37.85
C GLU A 103 14.71 13.18 -39.34
N ALA A 104 13.45 13.48 -39.68
CA ALA A 104 13.01 13.63 -41.07
C ALA A 104 13.70 14.83 -41.76
N VAL A 105 13.83 15.95 -41.06
CA VAL A 105 14.54 17.15 -41.55
C VAL A 105 16.03 16.86 -41.75
N GLU A 106 16.68 16.15 -40.83
CA GLU A 106 18.09 15.76 -40.97
C GLU A 106 18.31 14.79 -42.12
N LYS A 107 17.44 13.78 -42.28
CA LYS A 107 17.47 12.86 -43.43
C LYS A 107 17.32 13.61 -44.75
N LYS A 108 16.42 14.61 -44.83
CA LYS A 108 16.26 15.46 -46.02
C LYS A 108 17.54 16.25 -46.32
N LYS A 109 18.14 16.90 -45.32
CA LYS A 109 19.42 17.63 -45.47
C LYS A 109 20.54 16.70 -45.97
N HIS A 110 20.65 15.49 -45.42
CA HIS A 110 21.65 14.51 -45.84
C HIS A 110 21.44 14.06 -47.29
N ASN A 111 20.19 13.82 -47.70
CA ASN A 111 19.85 13.46 -49.08
C ASN A 111 20.16 14.59 -50.08
N ASP A 112 19.89 15.85 -49.72
CA ASP A 112 20.19 17.01 -50.57
C ASP A 112 21.71 17.21 -50.72
N LEU A 113 22.48 17.02 -49.64
CA LEU A 113 23.95 17.02 -49.68
C LEU A 113 24.50 15.91 -50.57
N LYS A 114 23.93 14.70 -50.53
CA LYS A 114 24.32 13.57 -51.38
C LYS A 114 24.03 13.86 -52.86
N LYS A 115 22.83 14.36 -53.19
CA LYS A 115 22.46 14.77 -54.56
C LYS A 115 23.37 15.87 -55.10
N LYS A 116 23.77 16.85 -54.28
CA LYS A 116 24.72 17.90 -54.67
C LYS A 116 26.11 17.35 -54.97
N LYS A 117 26.59 16.37 -54.19
CA LYS A 117 27.87 15.67 -54.45
C LYS A 117 27.83 14.87 -55.75
N GLU A 118 26.74 14.15 -56.03
CA GLU A 118 26.57 13.39 -57.27
C GLU A 118 26.52 14.30 -58.50
N LYS A 119 25.74 15.39 -58.46
CA LYS A 119 25.73 16.40 -59.56
C LYS A 119 27.11 17.01 -59.82
N LYS A 120 27.92 17.26 -58.77
CA LYS A 120 29.29 17.80 -58.92
C LYS A 120 30.24 16.79 -59.58
N LYS A 121 30.11 15.49 -59.27
CA LYS A 121 30.89 14.43 -59.95
C LYS A 121 30.53 14.34 -61.43
N LEU A 122 29.24 14.33 -61.75
CA LEU A 122 28.76 14.25 -63.13
C LEU A 122 29.27 15.42 -64.01
N ARG A 123 29.38 16.63 -63.45
CA ARG A 123 29.95 17.79 -64.15
C ARG A 123 31.46 17.64 -64.41
N LYS A 124 32.22 17.11 -63.44
CA LYS A 124 33.67 16.89 -63.61
C LYS A 124 34.00 15.85 -64.68
N ASP A 125 33.19 14.80 -64.81
CA ASP A 125 33.42 13.78 -65.83
C ASP A 125 33.12 14.29 -67.24
N LYS A 126 32.15 15.21 -67.39
CA LYS A 126 31.85 15.88 -68.67
C LYS A 126 32.96 16.84 -69.13
N GLU A 127 33.68 17.46 -68.19
CA GLU A 127 34.75 18.43 -68.47
C GLU A 127 36.08 17.73 -68.84
N ARG A 128 36.24 16.44 -68.52
CA ARG A 128 37.43 15.62 -68.86
C ARG A 128 37.33 14.89 -70.22
N GLY A 129 36.26 15.11 -70.99
CA GLY A 129 35.97 14.38 -72.22
C GLY A 129 36.45 15.02 -73.52
N THR A 130 37.31 16.04 -73.48
CA THR A 130 37.85 16.71 -74.68
C THR A 130 39.36 16.83 -74.55
N ASP A 131 40.06 15.71 -74.70
CA ASP A 131 41.38 15.54 -75.30
C ASP A 131 42.04 14.28 -74.77
N GLY A 132 42.56 13.46 -75.70
CA GLY A 132 43.44 12.35 -75.38
C GLY A 132 42.89 11.00 -75.80
N ASP A 133 42.94 10.77 -77.10
CA ASP A 133 42.99 9.45 -77.71
C ASP A 133 44.13 8.61 -77.09
N THR A 134 43.93 7.29 -77.11
CA THR A 134 44.90 6.21 -76.89
C THR A 134 45.12 5.69 -75.46
N GLU A 135 44.93 4.37 -75.34
CA GLU A 135 45.51 3.46 -74.35
C GLU A 135 44.79 3.27 -73.01
N ARG A 136 43.70 2.47 -72.97
CA ARG A 136 43.20 1.97 -71.67
C ARG A 136 42.44 0.64 -71.69
N GLU A 137 43.08 -0.43 -72.15
CA GLU A 137 42.55 -1.80 -72.04
C GLU A 137 42.98 -2.54 -70.74
N LYS A 138 43.78 -1.92 -69.85
CA LYS A 138 44.33 -2.59 -68.65
C LYS A 138 43.67 -2.27 -67.30
N SER A 139 42.57 -1.51 -67.25
CA SER A 139 42.08 -0.92 -65.99
C SER A 139 40.87 -1.58 -65.31
N GLU A 140 40.24 -2.58 -65.92
CA GLU A 140 39.08 -3.26 -65.30
C GLU A 140 39.48 -4.28 -64.23
N ALA A 141 40.54 -5.06 -64.47
CA ALA A 141 41.01 -6.07 -63.50
C ALA A 141 41.53 -5.48 -62.16
N SER A 142 41.93 -4.20 -62.14
CA SER A 142 42.41 -3.52 -60.93
C SER A 142 41.27 -3.02 -60.02
N LYS A 143 40.13 -2.64 -60.61
CA LYS A 143 38.97 -2.10 -59.86
C LYS A 143 38.23 -3.19 -59.09
N GLU A 144 38.12 -4.39 -59.66
CA GLU A 144 37.45 -5.52 -59.01
C GLU A 144 38.22 -6.03 -57.78
N LYS A 145 39.57 -6.04 -57.86
CA LYS A 145 40.43 -6.43 -56.73
C LYS A 145 40.40 -5.42 -55.58
N ALA A 146 40.17 -4.13 -55.87
CA ALA A 146 40.02 -3.09 -54.86
C ALA A 146 38.66 -3.14 -54.14
N LEU A 147 37.59 -3.45 -54.86
CA LEU A 147 36.24 -3.61 -54.29
C LEU A 147 36.14 -4.83 -53.38
N LYS A 148 36.82 -5.93 -53.72
CA LYS A 148 36.85 -7.15 -52.88
C LYS A 148 37.53 -6.91 -51.53
N ARG A 149 38.62 -6.13 -51.49
CA ARG A 149 39.35 -5.77 -50.26
C ARG A 149 38.60 -4.80 -49.34
N LEU A 150 37.61 -4.09 -49.85
CA LEU A 150 36.81 -3.14 -49.08
C LEU A 150 35.68 -3.84 -48.31
N LYS A 151 35.08 -4.89 -48.89
CA LYS A 151 34.06 -5.71 -48.21
C LYS A 151 34.65 -6.52 -47.06
N GLU A 152 35.83 -7.12 -47.24
CA GLU A 152 36.53 -7.92 -46.22
C GLU A 152 36.95 -7.12 -44.97
N LYS A 153 37.14 -5.79 -45.10
CA LYS A 153 37.46 -4.90 -43.98
C LYS A 153 36.25 -4.41 -43.19
N GLN A 154 35.03 -4.52 -43.72
CA GLN A 154 33.81 -4.13 -42.99
C GLN A 154 33.31 -5.24 -42.07
N ASP A 155 33.43 -6.51 -42.47
CA ASP A 155 32.92 -7.64 -41.69
C ASP A 155 33.82 -7.99 -40.48
N SER A 156 35.10 -7.62 -40.52
CA SER A 156 36.05 -7.85 -39.42
C SER A 156 35.95 -6.83 -38.27
N LYS A 157 35.23 -5.71 -38.45
CA LYS A 157 35.16 -4.62 -37.44
C LYS A 157 33.98 -4.74 -36.46
N TRP A 158 33.10 -5.73 -36.62
CA TRP A 158 31.93 -5.91 -35.74
C TRP A 158 32.10 -6.96 -34.63
N LYS A 159 33.27 -7.59 -34.49
CA LYS A 159 33.58 -8.53 -33.39
C LYS A 159 34.73 -8.02 -32.51
N ALA A 160 34.55 -6.91 -31.79
CA ALA A 160 35.30 -6.62 -30.56
C ALA A 160 34.86 -5.29 -29.93
N THR A 161 33.72 -5.28 -29.22
CA THR A 161 33.54 -4.31 -28.14
C THR A 161 32.74 -4.95 -27.00
N VAL A 162 33.45 -5.70 -26.16
CA VAL A 162 33.04 -5.88 -24.76
C VAL A 162 33.55 -4.65 -24.02
N PRO A 163 32.69 -3.78 -23.44
CA PRO A 163 33.16 -2.71 -22.61
C PRO A 163 33.53 -3.27 -21.23
N ALA A 164 34.83 -3.51 -21.04
CA ALA A 164 35.42 -3.56 -19.71
C ALA A 164 35.30 -2.16 -19.08
N GLY A 165 34.51 -2.05 -18.02
CA GLY A 165 34.36 -0.80 -17.29
C GLY A 165 35.63 -0.40 -16.52
N PRO A 166 35.67 0.84 -16.01
CA PRO A 166 36.38 1.11 -14.78
C PRO A 166 35.51 1.82 -13.73
N LYS A 167 35.63 1.29 -12.51
CA LYS A 167 35.37 1.92 -11.21
C LYS A 167 35.43 3.44 -11.25
N ARG A 168 34.36 4.11 -10.82
CA ARG A 168 34.44 5.41 -10.13
C ARG A 168 33.60 5.37 -8.86
N LYS A 169 34.32 5.51 -7.73
CA LYS A 169 33.75 5.90 -6.44
C LYS A 169 33.42 7.39 -6.54
N HIS A 170 32.16 7.77 -6.41
CA HIS A 170 31.78 9.14 -6.06
C HIS A 170 31.22 9.10 -4.64
N ALA A 171 31.99 9.65 -3.70
CA ALA A 171 31.49 10.01 -2.39
C ALA A 171 30.85 11.40 -2.51
N THR A 172 29.53 11.45 -2.61
CA THR A 172 28.78 12.70 -2.56
C THR A 172 28.47 12.99 -1.09
N LYS A 173 29.28 13.84 -0.47
CA LYS A 173 28.88 14.58 0.74
C LYS A 173 28.14 15.82 0.27
N SER A 174 26.81 15.83 0.41
CA SER A 174 26.02 17.04 0.29
C SER A 174 25.77 17.58 1.68
N SER A 175 26.53 18.62 2.01
CA SER A 175 26.18 19.63 3.02
C SER A 175 25.20 20.58 2.35
N SER A 176 24.00 20.71 2.88
CA SER A 176 23.10 21.82 2.55
C SER A 176 22.78 22.60 3.82
N MET A 177 23.42 23.76 3.93
CA MET A 177 22.96 24.87 4.76
C MET A 177 21.72 25.49 4.09
N VAL A 178 20.62 25.55 4.82
CA VAL A 178 19.49 26.48 4.59
C VAL A 178 19.19 27.02 5.99
N ALA A 179 19.79 28.17 6.31
CA ALA A 179 19.19 29.50 6.22
C ALA A 179 18.19 29.73 7.35
N ASP A 180 18.66 30.57 8.28
CA ASP A 180 17.93 31.13 9.40
C ASP A 180 16.59 31.73 8.97
N SER A 181 15.53 31.40 9.70
CA SER A 181 14.39 32.30 9.82
C SER A 181 14.13 32.57 11.30
N ASP A 182 14.61 33.72 11.73
CA ASP A 182 14.21 34.40 12.95
C ASP A 182 12.68 34.58 12.98
N LYS A 183 12.03 33.97 13.98
CA LYS A 183 10.87 34.55 14.68
C LYS A 183 10.87 34.12 16.15
N GLU A 184 11.45 35.00 16.96
CA GLU A 184 10.98 35.44 18.27
C GLU A 184 9.59 34.92 18.71
N GLY A 185 9.50 34.33 19.91
CA GLY A 185 8.19 33.95 20.46
C GLY A 185 8.10 33.15 21.77
N MET A 186 8.87 33.53 22.81
CA MET A 186 8.56 33.33 24.25
C MET A 186 8.64 31.92 24.93
N PRO A 187 8.89 31.89 26.27
CA PRO A 187 9.44 30.74 27.00
C PRO A 187 8.42 29.97 27.84
N GLY A 188 8.74 28.72 28.19
CA GLY A 188 8.06 28.01 29.28
C GLY A 188 8.49 26.55 29.47
N PRO A 189 9.20 26.20 30.55
CA PRO A 189 9.61 24.82 30.81
C PRO A 189 8.55 24.10 31.66
N SER A 190 7.71 23.28 31.03
CA SER A 190 6.84 22.36 31.76
C SER A 190 7.64 21.14 32.23
N LYS A 191 8.01 21.21 33.51
CA LYS A 191 8.64 20.18 34.35
C LYS A 191 7.76 18.90 34.34
N LYS A 192 8.13 17.88 33.56
CA LYS A 192 7.47 16.57 33.64
C LYS A 192 8.01 15.80 34.82
N MET A 193 7.15 15.67 35.83
CA MET A 193 7.28 14.82 37.01
C MET A 193 7.47 13.36 36.55
N ARG A 194 8.61 12.77 36.92
CA ARG A 194 8.96 11.38 36.65
C ARG A 194 8.46 10.55 37.83
N THR A 195 7.31 9.91 37.67
CA THR A 195 6.78 8.95 38.65
C THR A 195 7.56 7.65 38.50
N GLU A 196 8.36 7.29 39.51
CA GLU A 196 8.88 5.94 39.69
C GLU A 196 7.75 5.03 40.16
N ILE A 197 7.39 4.04 39.34
CA ILE A 197 6.56 2.90 39.73
C ILE A 197 7.52 1.72 39.80
N SER A 198 7.70 1.18 41.01
CA SER A 198 8.56 0.03 41.29
C SER A 198 7.72 -1.23 41.48
N GLY A 199 8.02 -2.26 40.68
CA GLY A 199 7.80 -3.70 40.91
C GLY A 199 6.69 -4.37 40.09
N PRO A 200 6.66 -5.72 39.96
CA PRO A 200 7.69 -6.73 40.27
C PRO A 200 8.21 -7.48 39.02
N ALA A 201 9.20 -8.32 39.28
CA ALA A 201 10.03 -9.04 38.34
C ALA A 201 9.37 -10.27 37.69
N GLU A 202 9.95 -10.66 36.55
CA GLU A 202 9.95 -11.98 35.90
C GLU A 202 8.61 -12.50 35.34
N GLY A 203 8.39 -12.16 34.08
CA GLY A 203 7.70 -13.00 33.10
C GLY A 203 8.28 -12.65 31.73
N GLU A 204 8.77 -13.64 30.98
CA GLU A 204 9.37 -13.46 29.66
C GLU A 204 8.35 -12.84 28.68
N GLU A 205 8.46 -11.53 28.47
CA GLU A 205 7.66 -10.80 27.49
C GLU A 205 8.27 -11.08 26.11
N GLU A 206 7.66 -11.99 25.37
CA GLU A 206 7.90 -12.18 23.94
C GLU A 206 7.62 -10.86 23.22
N PHE A 207 8.68 -10.12 22.88
CA PHE A 207 8.57 -8.97 22.00
C PHE A 207 8.18 -9.43 20.60
N GLY A 208 6.88 -9.53 20.36
CA GLY A 208 6.22 -9.61 19.04
C GLY A 208 6.37 -8.31 18.25
N GLY A 209 7.60 -7.80 18.15
CA GLY A 209 7.96 -6.68 17.29
C GLY A 209 8.45 -7.23 15.96
N ASN A 210 7.73 -6.91 14.88
CA ASN A 210 8.06 -7.30 13.52
C ASN A 210 9.44 -6.73 13.08
N LYS A 211 10.51 -7.49 13.36
CA LYS A 211 11.91 -7.11 13.10
C LYS A 211 12.38 -7.71 11.78
N HIS A 212 11.93 -7.11 10.69
CA HIS A 212 12.47 -7.32 9.36
C HIS A 212 13.96 -6.91 9.35
N CYS A 213 14.84 -7.81 8.93
CA CYS A 213 16.21 -7.44 8.58
C CYS A 213 16.16 -6.49 7.36
N MET A 214 16.50 -5.20 7.53
CA MET A 214 16.52 -4.22 6.43
C MET A 214 17.36 -4.65 5.21
N TRP A 215 18.32 -5.56 5.41
CA TRP A 215 19.20 -6.07 4.36
C TRP A 215 18.72 -7.35 3.69
N CYS A 216 17.83 -8.10 4.33
CA CYS A 216 17.46 -9.45 3.91
C CYS A 216 16.02 -9.51 3.38
N ARG A 217 15.11 -8.64 3.88
CA ARG A 217 13.66 -8.61 3.58
C ARG A 217 12.96 -9.99 3.59
N LEU A 218 13.50 -10.95 4.33
CA LEU A 218 12.87 -12.27 4.54
C LEU A 218 12.17 -12.23 5.89
N ASP A 219 10.86 -12.40 5.87
CA ASP A 219 10.01 -12.49 7.05
C ASP A 219 10.15 -13.89 7.68
N GLY A 220 10.31 -13.94 9.00
CA GLY A 220 9.97 -15.16 9.75
C GLY A 220 11.07 -16.17 10.07
N VAL A 221 12.37 -15.81 10.14
CA VAL A 221 13.37 -16.72 10.74
C VAL A 221 13.90 -16.17 12.05
N GLN A 222 13.61 -16.88 13.15
CA GLN A 222 14.10 -16.62 14.50
C GLN A 222 15.62 -16.40 14.50
N CYS A 223 16.03 -15.17 14.80
CA CYS A 223 17.43 -14.85 15.02
C CYS A 223 17.80 -15.25 16.46
N PHE A 224 18.47 -16.38 16.63
CA PHE A 224 19.02 -16.77 17.93
C PHE A 224 20.16 -15.82 18.34
N ALA A 225 20.08 -15.29 19.56
CA ALA A 225 21.19 -14.60 20.18
C ALA A 225 22.27 -15.62 20.58
N CYS A 226 23.45 -15.56 19.95
CA CYS A 226 24.59 -16.35 20.44
C CYS A 226 25.07 -15.80 21.79
N PRO A 227 25.31 -16.65 22.81
CA PRO A 227 25.96 -16.22 24.04
C PRO A 227 27.39 -15.73 23.73
N ALA A 228 27.69 -14.51 24.15
CA ALA A 228 28.97 -13.88 23.90
C ALA A 228 30.10 -14.58 24.69
N SER A 229 31.15 -15.02 23.99
CA SER A 229 32.44 -15.20 24.64
C SER A 229 33.02 -13.83 24.98
N LYS A 230 33.31 -13.58 26.27
CA LYS A 230 33.90 -12.34 26.80
C LYS A 230 35.07 -11.88 25.92
N LYS A 231 35.02 -10.64 25.43
CA LYS A 231 36.04 -9.89 24.63
C LYS A 231 35.79 -9.82 23.11
N SER A 232 34.67 -9.27 22.66
CA SER A 232 34.66 -8.42 21.46
C SER A 232 33.36 -7.61 21.37
N ALA A 233 33.47 -6.41 20.80
CA ALA A 233 32.38 -5.46 20.64
C ALA A 233 31.21 -6.03 19.85
N TRP A 234 29.99 -5.65 20.25
CA TRP A 234 28.73 -6.08 19.64
C TRP A 234 28.68 -5.81 18.13
N GLY A 235 28.84 -6.87 17.35
CA GLY A 235 28.45 -6.90 15.94
C GLY A 235 27.33 -7.90 15.75
N HIS A 236 26.10 -7.43 15.53
CA HIS A 236 25.01 -8.30 15.05
C HIS A 236 25.39 -8.79 13.65
N THR A 237 25.86 -10.02 13.56
CA THR A 237 26.17 -10.66 12.29
C THR A 237 25.04 -11.61 11.94
N CYS A 238 24.36 -11.33 10.82
CA CYS A 238 23.35 -12.21 10.26
C CYS A 238 24.00 -13.56 9.93
N SER A 239 23.40 -14.67 10.37
CA SER A 239 23.89 -16.04 10.15
C SER A 239 24.13 -16.36 8.66
N HIS A 240 23.42 -15.67 7.76
CA HIS A 240 23.59 -15.81 6.31
C HIS A 240 24.93 -15.27 5.76
N TYR A 241 25.69 -14.49 6.53
CA TYR A 241 27.01 -14.00 6.12
C TYR A 241 28.11 -15.06 6.30
N ARG A 242 27.90 -16.10 7.13
CA ARG A 242 28.90 -17.16 7.33
C ARG A 242 28.92 -18.21 6.21
N THR A 243 27.80 -18.45 5.52
CA THR A 243 27.73 -19.39 4.39
C THR A 243 28.12 -18.77 3.04
N LYS A 244 28.22 -17.43 2.94
CA LYS A 244 28.58 -16.73 1.69
C LYS A 244 30.07 -16.81 1.28
N LYS A 245 30.93 -17.49 2.04
CA LYS A 245 32.31 -17.78 1.59
C LYS A 245 32.47 -19.11 0.85
N ALA A 246 31.42 -19.94 0.76
CA ALA A 246 31.46 -21.22 0.04
C ALA A 246 30.54 -21.28 -1.22
N MET A 247 29.76 -20.25 -1.51
CA MET A 247 28.72 -20.31 -2.56
C MET A 247 28.91 -19.30 -3.71
N CYS A 248 30.17 -19.04 -4.09
CA CYS A 248 30.55 -18.29 -5.28
C CYS A 248 31.33 -19.18 -6.27
N SER A 249 30.79 -20.36 -6.57
CA SER A 249 31.22 -21.22 -7.69
C SER A 249 30.05 -21.74 -8.54
N PHE A 250 28.83 -21.27 -8.26
CA PHE A 250 27.60 -21.71 -8.93
C PHE A 250 27.36 -21.05 -10.29
N ASN A 251 28.39 -20.95 -11.13
CA ASN A 251 28.26 -20.29 -12.45
C ASN A 251 28.95 -21.02 -13.60
N LYS A 252 29.11 -22.35 -13.54
CA LYS A 252 29.75 -23.05 -14.66
C LYS A 252 29.30 -24.47 -15.03
N GLY A 253 28.15 -24.97 -14.55
CA GLY A 253 27.77 -26.33 -14.96
C GLY A 253 26.37 -26.87 -14.65
N MET A 254 25.35 -26.04 -14.39
CA MET A 254 24.00 -26.54 -14.02
C MET A 254 22.90 -26.26 -15.05
N SER A 255 23.26 -26.24 -16.34
CA SER A 255 22.28 -26.02 -17.42
C SER A 255 21.30 -27.19 -17.65
N SER A 256 21.47 -28.34 -16.99
CA SER A 256 20.64 -29.54 -17.21
C SER A 256 19.62 -29.84 -16.11
N THR A 257 19.63 -29.13 -14.98
CA THR A 257 18.68 -29.35 -13.86
C THR A 257 17.54 -28.32 -13.79
N MET A 258 17.53 -27.31 -14.66
CA MET A 258 16.42 -26.34 -14.73
C MET A 258 15.13 -26.91 -15.33
N ALA A 259 15.18 -28.04 -16.04
CA ALA A 259 14.00 -28.65 -16.63
C ALA A 259 13.07 -29.35 -15.60
N VAL A 260 13.61 -29.73 -14.44
CA VAL A 260 12.81 -30.39 -13.39
C VAL A 260 12.01 -29.35 -12.58
N CYS A 261 12.56 -28.14 -12.38
CA CYS A 261 11.83 -27.08 -11.68
C CYS A 261 10.65 -26.50 -12.47
N SER A 262 10.56 -26.72 -13.78
CA SER A 262 9.42 -26.22 -14.56
C SER A 262 8.15 -27.03 -14.37
N GLU A 263 8.25 -28.33 -14.09
CA GLU A 263 7.07 -29.22 -14.00
C GLU A 263 6.31 -29.01 -12.67
N GLU A 264 7.02 -28.97 -11.55
CA GLU A 264 6.44 -28.67 -10.23
C GLU A 264 5.79 -27.26 -10.20
N VAL A 265 6.41 -26.28 -10.86
CA VAL A 265 5.85 -24.92 -10.94
C VAL A 265 4.59 -24.89 -11.80
N LEU A 266 4.53 -25.66 -12.89
CA LEU A 266 3.34 -25.76 -13.73
C LEU A 266 2.18 -26.44 -12.97
N GLU A 267 2.45 -27.50 -12.21
CA GLU A 267 1.42 -28.18 -11.41
C GLU A 267 0.83 -27.25 -10.34
N VAL A 268 1.68 -26.46 -9.67
CA VAL A 268 1.20 -25.46 -8.69
C VAL A 268 0.37 -24.36 -9.36
N LEU A 269 0.78 -23.89 -10.53
CA LEU A 269 0.02 -22.89 -11.29
C LEU A 269 -1.32 -23.42 -11.78
N GLU A 270 -1.38 -24.67 -12.22
CA GLU A 270 -2.63 -25.32 -12.64
C GLU A 270 -3.59 -25.48 -11.45
N LYS A 271 -3.10 -25.97 -10.30
CA LYS A 271 -3.89 -26.07 -9.07
C LYS A 271 -4.42 -24.71 -8.62
N LEU A 272 -3.59 -23.67 -8.70
CA LEU A 272 -3.99 -22.31 -8.37
C LEU A 272 -5.08 -21.81 -9.31
N THR A 273 -4.96 -22.08 -10.61
CA THR A 273 -5.95 -21.69 -11.63
C THR A 273 -7.30 -22.36 -11.36
N CYS A 274 -7.32 -23.67 -11.08
CA CYS A 274 -8.56 -24.39 -10.73
C CYS A 274 -9.21 -23.85 -9.44
N THR A 275 -8.40 -23.46 -8.45
CA THR A 275 -8.89 -22.88 -7.20
C THR A 275 -9.53 -21.51 -7.45
N VAL A 276 -8.89 -20.67 -8.26
CA VAL A 276 -9.41 -19.35 -8.64
C VAL A 276 -10.72 -19.48 -9.44
N GLU A 277 -10.80 -20.41 -10.37
CA GLU A 277 -12.02 -20.67 -11.15
C GLU A 277 -13.17 -21.12 -10.23
N THR A 278 -12.89 -22.02 -9.28
CA THR A 278 -13.88 -22.46 -8.29
C THR A 278 -14.37 -21.31 -7.41
N LEU A 279 -13.46 -20.46 -6.94
CA LEU A 279 -13.83 -19.27 -6.16
C LEU A 279 -14.64 -18.27 -6.99
N THR A 280 -14.30 -18.08 -8.26
CA THR A 280 -15.03 -17.20 -9.17
C THR A 280 -16.47 -17.65 -9.33
N ASN A 281 -16.69 -18.95 -9.58
CA ASN A 281 -18.04 -19.52 -9.68
C ASN A 281 -18.86 -19.33 -8.38
N LYS A 282 -18.22 -19.45 -7.20
CA LYS A 282 -18.89 -19.20 -5.92
C LYS A 282 -19.27 -17.72 -5.75
N VAL A 283 -18.41 -16.80 -6.16
CA VAL A 283 -18.69 -15.35 -6.13
C VAL A 283 -19.84 -15.00 -7.07
N ASP A 284 -19.92 -15.62 -8.25
CA ASP A 284 -21.03 -15.39 -9.19
C ASP A 284 -22.36 -15.87 -8.61
N VAL A 285 -22.39 -17.03 -7.95
CA VAL A 285 -23.58 -17.54 -7.24
C VAL A 285 -24.01 -16.60 -6.11
N LEU A 286 -23.07 -16.15 -5.27
CA LEU A 286 -23.35 -15.20 -4.20
C LEU A 286 -23.85 -13.86 -4.75
N THR A 287 -23.28 -13.39 -5.85
CA THR A 287 -23.71 -12.18 -6.54
C THR A 287 -25.15 -12.32 -7.03
N GLY A 288 -25.52 -13.46 -7.62
CA GLY A 288 -26.89 -13.76 -8.01
C GLY A 288 -27.87 -13.76 -6.83
N GLN A 289 -27.47 -14.34 -5.69
CA GLN A 289 -28.28 -14.34 -4.47
C GLN A 289 -28.49 -12.93 -3.89
N VAL A 290 -27.44 -12.09 -3.88
CA VAL A 290 -27.53 -10.70 -3.41
C VAL A 290 -28.46 -9.88 -4.31
N VAL A 291 -28.37 -10.04 -5.64
CA VAL A 291 -29.27 -9.35 -6.58
C VAL A 291 -30.72 -9.77 -6.37
N ASN A 292 -30.98 -11.07 -6.16
CA ASN A 292 -32.34 -11.57 -5.88
C ASN A 292 -32.90 -11.07 -4.54
N LEU A 293 -32.05 -11.02 -3.50
CA LEU A 293 -32.44 -10.45 -2.21
C LEU A 293 -32.75 -8.95 -2.34
N TRP A 294 -31.94 -8.23 -3.11
CA TRP A 294 -32.16 -6.81 -3.37
C TRP A 294 -33.51 -6.56 -4.05
N SER A 295 -33.89 -7.37 -5.05
CA SER A 295 -35.20 -7.23 -5.69
C SER A 295 -36.36 -7.45 -4.71
N HIS A 296 -36.26 -8.43 -3.81
CA HIS A 296 -37.29 -8.63 -2.78
C HIS A 296 -37.39 -7.45 -1.80
N VAL A 297 -36.26 -6.82 -1.46
CA VAL A 297 -36.25 -5.63 -0.62
C VAL A 297 -36.88 -4.44 -1.35
N ASP A 298 -36.57 -4.24 -2.64
CA ASP A 298 -37.18 -3.18 -3.45
C ASP A 298 -38.71 -3.39 -3.57
N ASP A 299 -39.16 -4.61 -3.81
CA ASP A 299 -40.60 -4.94 -3.83
C ASP A 299 -41.26 -4.64 -2.48
N LEU A 300 -40.63 -5.04 -1.37
CA LEU A 300 -41.12 -4.75 -0.02
C LEU A 300 -41.19 -3.24 0.26
N VAL A 301 -40.18 -2.47 -0.16
CA VAL A 301 -40.17 -1.01 -0.03
C VAL A 301 -41.28 -0.38 -0.87
N ASN A 302 -41.53 -0.88 -2.08
CA ASN A 302 -42.62 -0.42 -2.94
C ASN A 302 -44.00 -0.75 -2.35
N ASP A 303 -44.15 -1.92 -1.72
CA ASP A 303 -45.37 -2.32 -1.01
C ASP A 303 -45.64 -1.39 0.19
N PHE A 304 -44.60 -1.01 0.95
CA PHE A 304 -44.73 -0.02 2.03
C PHE A 304 -45.10 1.37 1.55
N GLN A 305 -44.68 1.77 0.35
CA GLN A 305 -45.03 3.08 -0.21
C GLN A 305 -46.44 3.11 -0.83
N SER A 306 -46.90 1.98 -1.37
CA SER A 306 -48.17 1.89 -2.08
C SER A 306 -49.36 1.50 -1.20
N LYS A 307 -49.12 0.80 -0.09
CA LYS A 307 -50.15 0.35 0.86
C LYS A 307 -50.12 1.26 2.09
N GLU A 308 -51.21 1.96 2.38
CA GLU A 308 -51.46 2.54 3.71
C GLU A 308 -51.33 1.39 4.72
N ILE A 309 -50.19 1.32 5.43
CA ILE A 309 -49.88 0.24 6.37
C ILE A 309 -50.80 0.43 7.57
N ASN A 310 -51.99 -0.16 7.49
CA ASN A 310 -53.03 0.00 8.49
C ASN A 310 -52.79 -0.86 9.75
N SER A 311 -51.75 -1.69 9.80
CA SER A 311 -51.33 -2.34 11.04
C SER A 311 -49.82 -2.58 11.13
N LEU A 312 -49.26 -2.14 12.25
CA LEU A 312 -47.89 -2.41 12.71
C LEU A 312 -47.61 -3.91 12.89
N GLU A 313 -48.66 -4.74 13.07
CA GLU A 313 -48.54 -6.18 13.30
C GLU A 313 -48.13 -6.93 12.01
N GLU A 314 -48.56 -6.45 10.84
CA GLU A 314 -48.16 -7.02 9.53
C GLU A 314 -46.66 -6.74 9.26
N LEU A 315 -46.15 -5.58 9.68
CA LEU A 315 -44.73 -5.23 9.60
C LEU A 315 -43.87 -6.11 10.52
N ILE A 316 -44.33 -6.38 11.75
CA ILE A 316 -43.61 -7.22 12.71
C ILE A 316 -43.53 -8.66 12.19
N SER A 317 -44.63 -9.19 11.63
CA SER A 317 -44.65 -10.54 11.04
C SER A 317 -43.64 -10.69 9.89
N ASN A 318 -43.53 -9.70 9.00
CA ASN A 318 -42.55 -9.73 7.91
C ASN A 318 -41.11 -9.62 8.42
N MET A 319 -40.88 -8.89 9.52
CA MET A 319 -39.56 -8.75 10.11
C MET A 319 -39.09 -10.05 10.79
N GLU A 320 -39.99 -10.80 11.40
CA GLU A 320 -39.70 -12.13 11.96
C GLU A 320 -39.34 -13.16 10.86
N GLU A 321 -40.07 -13.14 9.74
CA GLU A 321 -39.76 -14.00 8.59
C GLU A 321 -38.41 -13.67 7.95
N TRP A 322 -38.08 -12.37 7.84
CA TRP A 322 -36.76 -11.93 7.39
C TRP A 322 -35.66 -12.38 8.35
N GLN A 323 -35.90 -12.27 9.66
CA GLN A 323 -34.94 -12.70 10.68
C GLN A 323 -34.70 -14.22 10.65
N ALA A 324 -35.74 -15.01 10.38
CA ALA A 324 -35.62 -16.46 10.14
C ALA A 324 -34.79 -16.76 8.89
N SER A 325 -35.03 -16.06 7.78
CA SER A 325 -34.21 -16.20 6.56
C SER A 325 -32.74 -15.84 6.78
N CYS A 326 -32.45 -14.81 7.59
CA CYS A 326 -31.07 -14.46 7.94
C CYS A 326 -30.37 -15.52 8.80
N MET A 327 -31.11 -16.25 9.65
CA MET A 327 -30.56 -17.35 10.44
C MET A 327 -30.21 -18.54 9.55
N GLU A 328 -31.07 -18.91 8.58
CA GLU A 328 -30.78 -19.97 7.62
C GLU A 328 -29.52 -19.68 6.77
N LEU A 329 -29.30 -18.41 6.40
CA LEU A 329 -28.08 -18.01 5.67
C LEU A 329 -26.81 -18.16 6.52
N LYS A 330 -26.88 -17.91 7.84
CA LYS A 330 -25.74 -18.15 8.75
C LYS A 330 -25.43 -19.63 8.88
N ASP A 331 -26.44 -20.49 8.87
CA ASP A 331 -26.22 -21.93 8.92
C ASP A 331 -25.53 -22.46 7.65
N LEU A 332 -25.80 -21.83 6.49
CA LEU A 332 -25.09 -22.12 5.23
C LEU A 332 -23.63 -21.63 5.22
N GLU A 333 -23.31 -20.59 5.97
CA GLU A 333 -21.94 -20.10 6.15
C GLU A 333 -21.06 -21.13 6.90
N GLY A 334 -21.66 -21.88 7.83
CA GLY A 334 -20.99 -22.97 8.56
C GLY A 334 -20.56 -24.14 7.67
N VAL A 335 -21.40 -24.54 6.71
CA VAL A 335 -21.14 -25.70 5.83
C VAL A 335 -19.94 -25.48 4.89
N ASN A 336 -19.61 -24.23 4.55
CA ASN A 336 -18.48 -23.90 3.68
C ASN A 336 -17.13 -23.81 4.40
N SER A 337 -17.12 -23.82 5.75
CA SER A 337 -15.89 -23.67 6.54
C SER A 337 -15.16 -24.99 6.81
N GLU A 338 -15.80 -26.14 6.57
CA GLU A 338 -15.26 -27.47 6.89
C GLU A 338 -14.67 -28.21 5.68
N THR A 339 -14.71 -27.61 4.49
CA THR A 339 -14.23 -28.21 3.21
C THR A 339 -13.08 -27.43 2.54
N LEU A 340 -12.53 -26.42 3.20
CA LEU A 340 -11.24 -25.77 2.86
C LEU A 340 -10.18 -26.19 3.88
#